data_AF-A0A161M298-F1
#
_entry.id   AF-A0A161M298-F1
#
_cell.length_a   1.000
_cell.length_b   1.000
_cell.length_c   1.000
_cell.angle_alpha   90.00
_cell.angle_beta   90.00
_cell.angle_gamma   90.00
#
_symmetry.space_group_name_H-M   'P 1'
#
loop_
_entity.id
_entity.type
_entity.pdbx_description
1 polymer ?
#
loop_
_entity_poly.entity_id
_entity_poly.type
_entity_poly.pdbx_seq_one_letter_code
_entity_poly.pdbx_strand_id
1 'polypeptide(L)'
;MYEPSAPILNALPKIHHPNEPNIPIRPVINYTTAPAYKLTQHLAKVIKNKVKLNDTYNIRNTQHLIQLTENIGLTPNSCLLSFDITNLYTSIPITDTLDIMKQKLKREESTQFVHQLTNLVQTTTTQNYF
;
A
#
# COMPACT_ATOMS: atom_id res chain seq x y z
N MET A 1 -0.64 -27.88 11.82
CA MET A 1 -1.50 -26.91 12.57
C MET A 1 -1.04 -25.51 12.24
N TYR A 2 -1.95 -24.55 12.15
CA TYR A 2 -1.57 -23.13 12.09
C TYR A 2 -1.38 -22.67 13.53
N GLU A 3 -0.14 -22.35 13.92
CA GLU A 3 0.20 -21.83 15.24
C GLU A 3 0.49 -20.34 15.11
N PRO A 4 -0.46 -19.46 15.49
CA PRO A 4 -0.23 -18.03 15.42
C PRO A 4 0.91 -17.62 16.34
N SER A 5 1.83 -16.80 15.85
CA SER A 5 2.95 -16.26 16.62
C SER A 5 3.28 -14.85 16.18
N ALA A 6 4.10 -14.15 16.98
CA ALA A 6 4.59 -12.83 16.60
C ALA A 6 5.34 -12.91 15.26
N PRO A 7 5.03 -12.02 14.29
CA PRO A 7 5.76 -11.88 13.04
C PRO A 7 7.25 -11.60 13.24
N ILE A 8 8.04 -12.11 12.30
CA ILE A 8 9.49 -11.94 12.31
C ILE A 8 9.85 -10.65 11.56
N LEU A 9 10.63 -9.78 12.20
CA LEU A 9 11.23 -8.60 11.58
C LEU A 9 12.57 -8.99 10.92
N ASN A 10 12.68 -8.83 9.61
CA ASN A 10 13.92 -9.00 8.87
C ASN A 10 14.53 -7.63 8.54
N ALA A 11 15.77 -7.40 8.93
CA ALA A 11 16.52 -6.19 8.60
C ALA A 11 17.35 -6.42 7.33
N LEU A 12 16.94 -5.83 6.20
CA LEU A 12 17.64 -5.99 4.91
C LEU A 12 18.41 -4.71 4.55
N PRO A 13 19.70 -4.80 4.16
CA PRO A 13 20.46 -3.63 3.74
C PRO A 13 19.98 -3.10 2.38
N LYS A 14 19.94 -1.77 2.20
CA LYS A 14 19.67 -1.13 0.91
C LYS A 14 20.91 -1.19 0.00
N ILE A 15 21.12 -2.33 -0.67
CA ILE A 15 22.31 -2.60 -1.51
C ILE A 15 22.54 -1.65 -2.69
N HIS A 16 21.56 -0.84 -3.06
CA HIS A 16 21.66 0.17 -4.13
C HIS A 16 22.28 1.50 -3.65
N HIS A 17 22.60 1.61 -2.36
CA HIS A 17 23.35 2.72 -1.77
C HIS A 17 24.71 2.24 -1.21
N PRO A 18 25.60 1.63 -2.04
CA PRO A 18 26.82 0.99 -1.54
C PRO A 18 27.87 1.96 -1.00
N ASN A 19 27.77 3.24 -1.37
CA ASN A 19 28.78 4.26 -1.05
C ASN A 19 28.39 5.12 0.16
N GLU A 20 27.30 4.80 0.86
CA GLU A 20 26.92 5.51 2.08
C GLU A 20 27.67 4.94 3.29
N PRO A 21 28.24 5.80 4.17
CA PRO A 21 29.04 5.35 5.31
C PRO A 21 28.26 4.49 6.30
N ASN A 22 26.93 4.60 6.31
CA ASN A 22 26.00 3.76 7.05
C ASN A 22 24.89 3.30 6.12
N ILE A 23 25.03 2.10 5.53
CA ILE A 23 24.02 1.56 4.60
C ILE A 23 22.66 1.50 5.30
N PRO A 24 21.62 2.20 4.79
CA PRO A 24 20.32 2.19 5.45
C PRO A 24 19.71 0.79 5.44
N ILE A 25 19.01 0.46 6.53
CA ILE A 25 18.25 -0.80 6.66
C ILE A 25 16.81 -0.58 6.20
N ARG A 26 16.26 -1.55 5.48
CA ARG A 26 14.84 -1.68 5.19
C ARG A 26 14.26 -2.82 6.05
N PRO A 27 13.49 -2.51 7.10
CA PRO A 27 12.78 -3.54 7.85
C PRO A 27 11.68 -4.17 6.98
N VAL A 28 11.57 -5.50 7.00
CA VAL A 28 10.54 -6.28 6.31
C VAL A 28 9.94 -7.27 7.30
N ILE A 29 8.64 -7.19 7.53
CA ILE A 29 7.94 -8.11 8.43
C ILE A 29 7.41 -9.31 7.67
N ASN A 30 7.75 -10.52 8.14
CA ASN A 30 7.09 -11.74 7.71
C ASN A 30 5.77 -11.92 8.48
N TYR A 31 4.68 -11.41 7.91
CA TYR A 31 3.36 -11.42 8.52
C TYR A 31 2.63 -12.77 8.45
N THR A 32 3.22 -13.83 7.88
CA THR A 32 2.53 -15.13 7.67
C THR A 32 2.11 -15.82 8.96
N THR A 33 2.84 -15.58 10.06
CA THR A 33 2.56 -16.15 11.38
C THR A 33 1.55 -15.32 12.20
N ALA A 34 1.25 -14.09 11.77
CA ALA A 34 0.33 -13.21 12.48
C ALA A 34 -1.09 -13.81 12.57
N PRO A 35 -1.77 -13.76 13.72
CA PRO A 35 -3.14 -14.28 13.86
C PRO A 35 -4.12 -13.74 12.79
N ALA A 36 -3.93 -12.48 12.38
CA ALA A 36 -4.76 -11.82 11.39
C ALA A 36 -4.34 -12.08 9.92
N TYR A 37 -3.28 -12.84 9.64
CA TYR A 37 -2.75 -13.04 8.28
C TYR A 37 -3.82 -13.44 7.26
N LYS A 38 -4.56 -14.52 7.54
CA LYS A 38 -5.61 -15.04 6.65
C LYS A 38 -6.79 -14.07 6.52
N LEU A 39 -7.13 -13.39 7.62
CA LEU A 39 -8.17 -12.37 7.62
C LEU A 39 -7.77 -11.20 6.73
N THR A 40 -6.57 -10.64 6.89
CA THR A 40 -6.05 -9.55 6.07
C THR A 40 -5.99 -9.92 4.59
N GLN A 41 -5.60 -11.15 4.25
CA GLN A 41 -5.66 -11.65 2.87
C GLN A 41 -7.09 -11.68 2.31
N HIS A 42 -8.06 -12.09 3.13
CA HIS A 42 -9.46 -12.09 2.73
C HIS A 42 -10.00 -10.66 2.57
N LEU A 43 -9.73 -9.78 3.54
CA LEU A 43 -10.12 -8.38 3.50
C LEU A 43 -9.53 -7.66 2.28
N ALA A 44 -8.26 -7.90 1.95
CA ALA A 44 -7.62 -7.32 0.76
C ALA A 44 -8.37 -7.69 -0.53
N LYS A 45 -8.85 -8.94 -0.66
CA LYS A 45 -9.67 -9.38 -1.79
C LYS A 45 -11.03 -8.68 -1.81
N VAL A 46 -11.69 -8.59 -0.66
CA VAL A 46 -13.00 -7.91 -0.53
C VAL A 46 -12.87 -6.43 -0.90
N ILE A 47 -11.87 -5.74 -0.33
CA ILE A 47 -11.60 -4.31 -0.60
C ILE A 47 -11.30 -4.12 -2.08
N LYS A 48 -10.42 -4.93 -2.68
CA LYS A 48 -10.08 -4.84 -4.11
C LYS A 48 -11.32 -4.96 -5.01
N ASN A 49 -12.27 -5.81 -4.64
CA ASN A 49 -13.47 -6.03 -5.45
C ASN A 49 -14.54 -4.95 -5.25
N LYS A 50 -14.64 -4.38 -4.05
CA LYS A 50 -15.72 -3.46 -3.66
C LYS A 50 -15.32 -1.99 -3.73
N VAL A 51 -14.05 -1.67 -3.51
CA VAL A 51 -13.51 -0.31 -3.52
C VAL A 51 -12.85 -0.05 -4.86
N LYS A 52 -13.59 0.51 -5.81
CA LYS A 52 -13.05 0.91 -7.11
C LYS A 52 -12.13 2.11 -6.95
N LEU A 53 -10.86 1.93 -7.32
CA LEU A 53 -9.86 2.98 -7.41
C LEU A 53 -9.71 3.42 -8.87
N ASN A 54 -9.47 4.72 -9.07
CA ASN A 54 -9.21 5.27 -10.40
C ASN A 54 -7.70 5.18 -10.66
N ASP A 55 -7.29 4.21 -11.47
CA ASP A 55 -5.88 3.98 -11.82
C ASP A 55 -5.39 4.87 -12.98
N THR A 56 -6.03 6.03 -13.20
CA THR A 56 -5.86 6.88 -14.39
C THR A 56 -4.40 7.28 -14.63
N TYR A 57 -3.63 7.51 -13.56
CA TYR A 57 -2.23 7.94 -13.62
C TYR A 57 -1.25 6.84 -13.21
N ASN A 58 -1.73 5.63 -12.96
CA ASN A 58 -0.88 4.53 -12.52
C ASN A 58 -0.12 3.95 -13.70
N ILE A 59 1.20 3.89 -13.55
CA ILE A 59 2.08 3.21 -14.50
C ILE A 59 2.09 1.72 -14.18
N ARG A 60 1.63 0.90 -15.13
CA ARG A 60 1.55 -0.56 -14.96
C ARG A 60 2.93 -1.23 -14.99
N ASN A 61 3.80 -0.75 -15.87
CA ASN A 61 5.15 -1.27 -16.08
C ASN A 61 5.98 -0.26 -16.90
N THR A 62 7.27 -0.57 -17.09
CA THR A 62 8.20 0.27 -17.85
C THR A 62 7.78 0.48 -19.30
N GLN A 63 7.22 -0.53 -19.97
CA GLN A 63 6.78 -0.39 -21.36
C GLN A 63 5.62 0.61 -21.50
N HIS A 64 4.66 0.58 -20.57
CA HIS A 64 3.58 1.56 -20.52
C HIS A 64 4.09 2.99 -20.31
N LEU A 65 5.11 3.16 -19.46
CA LEU A 65 5.75 4.46 -19.26
C LEU A 65 6.39 4.96 -20.56
N ILE A 66 7.16 4.11 -21.24
CA ILE A 66 7.82 4.46 -22.51
C ILE A 66 6.76 4.94 -23.51
N GLN A 67 5.68 4.17 -23.72
CA GLN A 67 4.59 4.53 -24.63
C GLN A 67 3.93 5.88 -24.30
N LEU A 68 3.73 6.19 -23.01
CA LEU A 68 3.18 7.47 -22.58
C LEU A 68 4.14 8.63 -22.82
N THR A 69 5.45 8.38 -22.72
CA THR A 69 6.49 9.40 -22.88
C THR A 69 6.96 9.61 -24.32
N GLU A 70 6.79 8.63 -25.20
CA GLU A 70 7.27 8.65 -26.59
C GLU A 70 6.74 9.85 -27.39
N ASN A 71 5.50 10.28 -27.13
CA ASN A 71 4.83 11.33 -27.87
C ASN A 71 4.79 12.68 -27.14
N ILE A 72 5.54 12.84 -26.05
CA ILE A 72 5.61 14.11 -25.33
C ILE A 72 6.48 15.09 -26.13
N GLY A 73 5.85 16.14 -26.68
CA GLY A 73 6.56 17.24 -27.35
C GLY A 73 7.39 18.06 -26.37
N LEU A 74 8.71 17.91 -26.43
CA LEU A 74 9.64 18.67 -25.60
C LEU A 74 10.03 19.99 -26.29
N THR A 75 10.10 21.06 -25.51
CA THR A 75 10.60 22.38 -25.92
C THR A 75 11.90 22.69 -25.19
N PRO A 76 12.69 23.69 -25.62
CA PRO A 76 13.90 24.10 -24.91
C PRO A 76 13.67 24.51 -23.44
N ASN A 77 12.43 24.85 -23.07
CA ASN A 77 12.06 25.25 -21.70
C ASN A 77 11.39 24.10 -20.90
N SER A 78 11.33 22.89 -21.46
CA SER A 78 10.75 21.73 -20.79
C SER A 78 11.69 21.23 -19.68
N CYS A 79 11.11 20.87 -18.54
CA CYS A 79 11.83 20.29 -17.40
C CYS A 79 11.06 19.08 -16.86
N LEU A 80 11.79 18.05 -16.44
CA LEU A 80 11.22 16.89 -15.77
C LEU A 80 11.39 17.05 -14.26
N LEU A 81 10.28 16.98 -13.54
CA LEU A 81 10.27 16.96 -12.07
C LEU A 81 9.98 15.54 -11.60
N SER A 82 10.84 15.04 -10.72
CA SER A 82 10.66 13.74 -10.06
C SER A 82 10.48 13.96 -8.57
N PHE A 83 9.46 13.32 -8.01
CA PHE A 83 9.15 13.34 -6.58
C PHE A 83 9.18 11.91 -6.06
N ASP A 84 9.80 11.72 -4.90
CA ASP A 84 9.83 10.44 -4.19
C ASP A 84 9.13 10.58 -2.83
N ILE A 85 8.32 9.60 -2.47
CA ILE A 85 7.62 9.57 -1.17
C ILE A 85 8.43 8.72 -0.21
N THR A 86 9.04 9.37 0.77
CA THR A 86 9.75 8.69 1.86
C THR A 86 8.76 7.89 2.71
N ASN A 87 9.09 6.63 3.00
CA ASN A 87 8.37 5.77 3.95
C ASN A 87 6.87 5.56 3.65
N LEU A 88 6.50 5.47 2.36
CA LEU A 88 5.11 5.37 1.89
C LEU A 88 4.21 4.50 2.77
N TYR A 89 4.56 3.24 3.03
CA TYR A 89 3.69 2.30 3.76
C TYR A 89 3.41 2.70 5.21
N THR A 90 4.40 3.23 5.94
CA THR A 90 4.24 3.63 7.34
C THR A 90 3.62 5.03 7.48
N SER A 91 3.58 5.80 6.38
CA SER A 91 3.07 7.17 6.37
C SER A 91 1.63 7.27 5.85
N ILE A 92 0.95 6.15 5.56
CA ILE A 92 -0.46 6.16 5.15
C ILE A 92 -1.35 6.50 6.37
N PRO A 93 -2.14 7.58 6.31
CA PRO A 93 -3.05 7.95 7.40
C PRO A 93 -4.23 6.96 7.46
N ILE A 94 -4.27 6.14 8.52
CA ILE A 94 -5.27 5.07 8.68
C ILE A 94 -6.69 5.67 8.72
N THR A 95 -6.90 6.72 9.51
CA THR A 95 -8.22 7.36 9.68
C THR A 95 -8.77 7.88 8.36
N ASP A 96 -7.99 8.66 7.63
CA ASP A 96 -8.39 9.22 6.34
C ASP A 96 -8.67 8.12 5.31
N THR A 97 -7.85 7.08 5.31
CA THR A 97 -8.02 5.91 4.42
C THR A 97 -9.34 5.19 4.71
N LEU A 98 -9.68 4.98 5.99
CA LEU A 98 -10.95 4.38 6.39
C LEU A 98 -12.14 5.25 5.99
N ASP A 99 -12.03 6.57 6.09
CA ASP A 99 -13.12 7.47 5.72
C ASP A 99 -13.34 7.52 4.20
N ILE A 100 -12.27 7.53 3.41
CA ILE A 100 -12.34 7.37 1.94
C ILE A 100 -13.02 6.04 1.59
N MET A 101 -12.65 4.96 2.28
CA MET A 101 -13.24 3.63 2.06
C MET A 101 -14.75 3.64 2.37
N LYS A 102 -15.15 4.18 3.52
CA LYS A 102 -16.58 4.32 3.90
C LYS A 102 -17.34 5.12 2.85
N GLN A 103 -16.80 6.25 2.39
CA GLN A 103 -17.46 7.11 1.41
C GLN A 103 -17.69 6.39 0.08
N LYS A 104 -16.70 5.61 -0.38
CA LYS A 104 -16.83 4.82 -1.62
C LYS A 104 -17.87 3.71 -1.49
N LEU A 105 -17.90 3.00 -0.36
CA LEU A 105 -18.80 1.86 -0.16
C LEU A 105 -20.25 2.25 0.13
N LYS A 106 -20.50 3.38 0.80
CA LYS A 106 -21.86 3.86 1.15
C LYS A 106 -22.79 4.01 -0.06
N ARG A 107 -22.26 4.08 -1.27
CA ARG A 107 -23.04 4.22 -2.52
C ARG A 107 -23.56 2.88 -3.06
N GLU A 108 -22.88 1.78 -2.75
CA GLU A 108 -23.13 0.46 -3.36
C GLU A 108 -23.49 -0.62 -2.32
N GLU A 109 -23.23 -0.39 -1.03
CA GLU A 109 -23.35 -1.40 0.03
C GLU A 109 -24.21 -0.94 1.22
N SER A 110 -24.71 -1.90 2.00
CA SER A 110 -25.52 -1.61 3.20
C SER A 110 -24.69 -0.95 4.31
N THR A 111 -25.32 -0.08 5.12
CA THR A 111 -24.66 0.59 6.26
C THR A 111 -24.03 -0.42 7.23
N GLN A 112 -24.71 -1.53 7.48
CA GLN A 112 -24.20 -2.60 8.34
C GLN A 112 -22.92 -3.23 7.78
N PHE A 113 -22.89 -3.54 6.48
CA PHE A 113 -21.70 -4.09 5.82
C PHE A 113 -20.52 -3.12 5.88
N VAL A 114 -20.76 -1.84 5.54
CA VAL A 114 -19.71 -0.81 5.59
C VAL A 114 -19.12 -0.69 7.00
N HIS A 115 -19.97 -0.70 8.03
CA HIS A 115 -19.53 -0.64 9.42
C HIS A 115 -18.69 -1.86 9.80
N GLN A 116 -19.16 -3.08 9.50
CA GLN A 116 -18.44 -4.32 9.80
C GLN A 116 -17.08 -4.37 9.09
N LEU A 117 -17.04 -4.08 7.78
CA LEU A 117 -15.81 -4.09 7.01
C LEU A 117 -14.81 -3.05 7.53
N THR A 118 -15.26 -1.84 7.82
CA THR A 118 -14.39 -0.78 8.37
C THR A 118 -13.80 -1.20 9.71
N ASN A 119 -14.61 -1.76 10.61
CA ASN A 119 -14.12 -2.18 11.93
C ASN A 119 -13.10 -3.32 11.82
N LEU A 120 -13.31 -4.26 10.90
CA LEU A 120 -12.35 -5.33 10.63
C LEU A 120 -11.03 -4.75 10.09
N VAL A 121 -11.09 -3.86 9.11
CA VAL A 121 -9.89 -3.22 8.54
C VAL A 121 -9.16 -2.42 9.60
N GLN A 122 -9.86 -1.59 10.37
CA GLN A 122 -9.27 -0.81 11.46
C GLN A 122 -8.58 -1.72 12.47
N THR A 123 -9.25 -2.78 12.93
CA THR A 123 -8.69 -3.74 13.90
C THR A 123 -7.43 -4.42 13.35
N THR A 124 -7.45 -4.88 12.10
CA THR A 124 -6.26 -5.51 11.50
C THR A 124 -5.11 -4.53 11.24
N THR A 125 -5.40 -3.23 11.10
CA THR A 125 -4.42 -2.17 10.86
C THR A 125 -3.97 -1.46 12.15
N THR A 126 -4.52 -1.82 13.31
CA THR A 126 -4.01 -1.44 14.63
C THR A 126 -3.30 -2.59 15.33
N GLN A 127 -3.56 -3.83 14.89
CA GLN A 127 -2.86 -5.05 15.30
C GLN A 127 -1.77 -5.45 14.29
N ASN A 128 -1.34 -4.50 13.46
CA ASN A 128 -0.13 -4.61 12.67
C ASN A 128 1.07 -4.52 13.62
N TYR A 129 2.07 -5.37 13.42
CA TYR A 129 3.28 -5.43 14.25
C TYR A 129 4.27 -4.31 13.88
N PHE A 130 3.74 -3.11 13.62
CA PHE A 130 4.43 -1.91 13.19
C PHE A 130 3.95 -0.71 14.01
#